data_AF-S7QKJ1-F1
#
_entry.id   AF-S7QKJ1-F1
#
_cell.length_a   1.000
_cell.length_b   1.000
_cell.length_c   1.000
_cell.angle_alpha   90.00
_cell.angle_beta   90.00
_cell.angle_gamma   90.00
#
_symmetry.space_group_name_H-M   'P 1'
#
loop_
_entity.id
_entity.type
_entity.pdbx_description
1 polymer ?
#
loop_
_entity_poly.entity_id
_entity_poly.type
_entity_poly.pdbx_seq_one_letter_code
_entity_poly.pdbx_strand_id
1 'polypeptide(L)'
;FMGYCHAWAVSIASHHDSEEAVVFPILNTKLDFSREIAQHKVIHERLDALLAFIASAKADPSKFDAAKMREMMFAFKDPLFQHLDDEVSHITSDKMTVFSKEEVLDLDAHLEAYAKTHGDPFLLVPFMRSHTPPELKDTWP
;
A
#
# COMPACT_ATOMS: atom_id res chain seq x y z
N PHE A 1 -18.79 4.45 -7.70
CA PHE A 1 -18.00 5.25 -6.74
C PHE A 1 -17.49 4.41 -5.57
N MET A 2 -18.32 3.93 -4.63
CA MET A 2 -17.81 3.19 -3.45
C MET A 2 -16.94 1.96 -3.74
N GLY A 3 -17.20 1.21 -4.82
CA GLY A 3 -16.32 0.11 -5.24
C GLY A 3 -14.91 0.55 -5.62
N TYR A 4 -14.78 1.73 -6.25
CA TYR A 4 -13.49 2.33 -6.58
C TYR A 4 -12.73 2.73 -5.31
N CYS A 5 -13.41 3.40 -4.37
CA CYS A 5 -12.81 3.82 -3.10
C CYS A 5 -12.35 2.62 -2.26
N HIS A 6 -13.13 1.54 -2.28
CA HIS A 6 -12.76 0.28 -1.66
C HIS A 6 -11.48 -0.30 -2.28
N ALA A 7 -11.44 -0.41 -3.62
CA ALA A 7 -10.27 -0.94 -4.32
C ALA A 7 -9.00 -0.12 -4.03
N TRP A 8 -9.11 1.21 -4.01
CA TRP A 8 -8.01 2.09 -3.62
C TRP A 8 -7.55 1.82 -2.18
N ALA A 9 -8.46 1.82 -1.20
CA ALA A 9 -8.10 1.62 0.20
C ALA A 9 -7.48 0.23 0.45
N VAL A 10 -8.02 -0.82 -0.16
CA VAL A 10 -7.44 -2.17 -0.10
C VAL A 10 -6.07 -2.23 -0.78
N SER A 11 -5.87 -1.51 -1.89
CA SER A 11 -4.56 -1.45 -2.55
C SER A 11 -3.50 -0.81 -1.65
N ILE A 12 -3.84 0.26 -0.94
CA ILE A 12 -2.91 0.89 0.00
C ILE A 12 -2.66 -0.03 1.20
N ALA A 13 -3.70 -0.66 1.77
CA ALA A 13 -3.53 -1.58 2.89
C ALA A 13 -2.65 -2.79 2.52
N SER A 14 -2.94 -3.45 1.40
CA SER A 14 -2.19 -4.62 0.94
C SER A 14 -0.72 -4.31 0.61
N HIS A 15 -0.41 -3.09 0.19
CA HIS A 15 0.97 -2.63 -0.04
C HIS A 15 1.75 -2.61 1.29
N HIS A 16 1.25 -1.89 2.30
CA HIS A 16 1.90 -1.81 3.61
C HIS A 16 1.93 -3.17 4.33
N ASP A 17 0.88 -4.00 4.18
CA ASP A 17 0.87 -5.37 4.72
C ASP A 17 2.01 -6.22 4.12
N SER A 18 2.25 -6.10 2.81
CA SER A 18 3.32 -6.82 2.12
C SER A 18 4.71 -6.34 2.53
N GLU A 19 4.84 -5.05 2.83
CA GLU A 19 6.09 -4.49 3.32
C GLU A 19 6.44 -5.01 4.71
N GLU A 20 5.48 -4.97 5.65
CA GLU A 20 5.70 -5.50 6.99
C GLU A 20 5.94 -7.01 7.01
N ALA A 21 5.26 -7.76 6.13
CA ALA A 21 5.37 -9.22 6.08
C ALA A 21 6.64 -9.71 5.38
N VAL A 22 7.15 -8.97 4.38
CA VAL A 22 8.20 -9.45 3.47
C VAL A 22 9.37 -8.47 3.36
N VAL A 23 9.08 -7.21 3.02
CA VAL A 23 10.14 -6.23 2.66
C VAL A 23 10.95 -5.82 3.87
N PHE A 24 10.30 -5.29 4.91
CA PHE A 24 10.97 -4.77 6.10
C PHE A 24 11.75 -5.80 6.89
N PRO A 25 11.32 -7.08 7.04
CA PRO A 25 12.15 -8.11 7.65
C PRO A 25 13.52 -8.27 6.96
N ILE A 26 13.56 -8.15 5.63
CA ILE A 26 14.79 -8.25 4.84
C ILE A 26 15.58 -6.94 4.91
N LEU A 27 14.93 -5.79 4.70
CA LEU A 27 15.63 -4.50 4.71
C LEU A 27 16.21 -4.16 6.09
N ASN A 28 15.52 -4.51 7.18
CA ASN A 28 16.00 -4.33 8.56
C ASN A 28 17.27 -5.10 8.90
N THR A 29 17.72 -6.03 8.05
CA THR A 29 19.02 -6.66 8.24
C THR A 29 20.19 -5.69 8.02
N LYS A 30 19.99 -4.59 7.27
CA LYS A 30 21.05 -3.64 6.90
C LYS A 30 20.66 -2.15 6.97
N LEU A 31 19.37 -1.82 6.99
CA LEU A 31 18.82 -0.45 7.03
C LEU A 31 17.72 -0.38 8.09
N ASP A 32 17.60 0.70 8.87
CA ASP A 32 16.64 0.77 10.00
C ASP A 32 15.27 1.32 9.60
N PHE A 33 14.28 0.45 9.37
CA PHE A 33 12.90 0.82 9.00
C PHE A 33 11.96 1.05 10.19
N SER A 34 12.48 1.24 11.41
CA SER A 34 11.63 1.44 12.60
C SER A 34 10.71 2.66 12.50
N ARG A 35 11.12 3.69 11.77
CA ARG A 35 10.33 4.90 11.51
C ARG A 35 9.15 4.60 10.59
N GLU A 36 9.39 3.93 9.48
CA GLU A 36 8.40 3.55 8.48
C GLU A 36 7.36 2.61 9.11
N ILE A 37 7.79 1.61 9.90
CA ILE A 37 6.89 0.75 10.69
C ILE A 37 6.02 1.56 11.66
N ALA A 38 6.54 2.63 12.28
CA ALA A 38 5.74 3.50 13.13
C ALA A 38 4.72 4.32 12.33
N GLN A 39 5.07 4.74 11.11
CA GLN A 39 4.16 5.42 10.19
C GLN A 39 3.04 4.48 9.71
N HIS A 40 3.36 3.21 9.42
CA HIS A 40 2.38 2.20 9.00
C HIS A 40 1.27 2.03 10.03
N LYS A 41 1.56 2.06 11.32
CA LYS A 41 0.53 1.99 12.38
C LYS A 41 -0.53 3.09 12.24
N VAL A 42 -0.09 4.31 11.93
CA VAL A 42 -1.00 5.44 11.68
C VAL A 42 -1.79 5.21 10.39
N ILE A 43 -1.13 4.68 9.36
CA ILE A 43 -1.75 4.39 8.06
C ILE A 43 -2.83 3.31 8.19
N HIS A 44 -2.52 2.18 8.83
CA HIS A 44 -3.47 1.09 9.10
C HIS A 44 -4.67 1.58 9.91
N GLU A 45 -4.47 2.34 10.98
CA GLU A 45 -5.58 2.90 11.78
C GLU A 45 -6.54 3.74 10.91
N ARG A 46 -5.99 4.57 10.01
CA ARG A 46 -6.80 5.43 9.13
C ARG A 46 -7.50 4.62 8.03
N LEU A 47 -6.83 3.62 7.47
CA LEU A 47 -7.40 2.74 6.44
C LEU A 47 -8.50 1.85 7.01
N ASP A 48 -8.32 1.30 8.21
CA ASP A 48 -9.34 0.49 8.89
C ASP A 48 -10.62 1.29 9.11
N ALA A 49 -10.49 2.52 9.61
CA ALA A 49 -11.63 3.43 9.78
C ALA A 49 -12.32 3.73 8.44
N LEU A 50 -11.55 4.00 7.38
CA LEU A 50 -12.07 4.29 6.05
C LEU A 50 -12.75 3.08 5.40
N LEU A 51 -12.15 1.89 5.51
CA LEU A 51 -12.71 0.64 5.01
C LEU A 51 -14.02 0.29 5.72
N ALA A 52 -14.09 0.49 7.05
CA ALA A 52 -15.33 0.32 7.81
C ALA A 52 -16.42 1.29 7.35
N PHE A 53 -16.09 2.57 7.12
CA PHE A 53 -17.02 3.56 6.57
C PHE A 53 -17.52 3.15 5.18
N ILE A 54 -16.61 2.74 4.29
CA ILE A 54 -16.93 2.29 2.92
C ILE A 54 -17.82 1.03 2.97
N ALA A 55 -17.52 0.06 3.83
CA ALA A 55 -18.32 -1.15 3.98
C ALA A 55 -19.75 -0.83 4.44
N SER A 56 -19.89 0.08 5.41
CA SER A 56 -21.19 0.56 5.89
C SER A 56 -22.01 1.24 4.77
N ALA A 57 -21.37 2.12 4.00
CA ALA A 57 -22.00 2.81 2.86
C ALA A 57 -22.33 1.88 1.68
N LYS A 58 -21.56 0.80 1.47
CA LYS A 58 -21.86 -0.23 0.48
C LYS A 58 -23.06 -1.08 0.88
N ALA A 59 -23.18 -1.41 2.17
CA ALA A 59 -24.29 -2.20 2.70
C ALA A 59 -25.59 -1.38 2.74
N ASP A 60 -25.50 -0.10 3.07
CA ASP A 60 -26.62 0.83 3.12
C ASP A 60 -26.21 2.20 2.52
N PRO A 61 -26.58 2.47 1.25
CA PRO A 61 -26.22 3.71 0.58
C PRO A 61 -26.70 4.98 1.29
N SER A 62 -27.72 4.91 2.16
CA SER A 62 -28.19 6.07 2.93
C SER A 62 -27.20 6.52 4.01
N LYS A 63 -26.25 5.65 4.40
CA LYS A 63 -25.16 5.96 5.34
C LYS A 63 -23.98 6.69 4.70
N PHE A 64 -23.97 6.83 3.37
CA PHE A 64 -22.91 7.54 2.71
C PHE A 64 -23.02 9.05 2.99
N ASP A 65 -22.00 9.58 3.66
CA ASP A 65 -21.81 11.02 3.86
C ASP A 65 -20.52 11.47 3.13
N ALA A 66 -20.69 12.25 2.08
CA ALA A 66 -19.58 12.77 1.28
C ALA A 66 -18.69 13.76 2.07
N ALA A 67 -19.28 14.56 2.98
CA ALA A 67 -18.52 15.48 3.81
C ALA A 67 -17.66 14.70 4.81
N LYS A 68 -18.22 13.64 5.40
CA LYS A 68 -17.47 12.76 6.30
C LYS A 68 -16.33 12.04 5.57
N MET A 69 -16.60 11.48 4.40
CA MET A 69 -15.56 10.81 3.61
C MET A 69 -14.42 11.79 3.26
N ARG A 70 -14.76 13.01 2.83
CA ARG A 70 -13.78 14.05 2.53
C ARG A 70 -12.94 14.42 3.75
N GLU A 71 -13.55 14.56 4.92
CA GLU A 71 -12.85 14.82 6.18
C GLU A 71 -11.82 13.70 6.48
N MET A 72 -12.22 12.43 6.36
CA MET A 72 -11.35 11.29 6.59
C MET A 72 -10.16 11.28 5.61
N MET A 73 -10.42 11.49 4.31
CA MET A 73 -9.37 11.56 3.29
C MET A 73 -8.43 12.75 3.52
N PHE A 74 -8.96 13.91 3.92
CA PHE A 74 -8.15 15.10 4.17
C PHE A 74 -7.26 14.94 5.40
N ALA A 75 -7.74 14.28 6.45
CA ALA A 75 -6.94 13.96 7.63
C ALA A 75 -5.87 12.89 7.35
N PHE A 76 -6.10 12.02 6.36
CA PHE A 76 -5.20 10.93 6.01
C PHE A 76 -4.10 11.35 5.01
N LYS A 77 -4.34 12.36 4.16
CA LYS A 77 -3.43 12.73 3.06
C LYS A 77 -2.00 13.04 3.53
N ASP A 78 -1.83 13.81 4.61
CA ASP A 78 -0.52 14.29 5.02
C ASP A 78 0.32 13.16 5.64
N PRO A 79 -0.21 12.33 6.57
CA PRO A 79 0.49 11.13 7.03
C PRO A 79 0.88 10.17 5.90
N LEU A 80 -0.03 9.93 4.94
CA LEU A 80 0.22 9.00 3.84
C LEU A 80 1.33 9.52 2.92
N PHE A 81 1.24 10.77 2.44
CA PHE A 81 2.25 11.31 1.53
C PHE A 81 3.61 11.47 2.20
N GLN A 82 3.65 11.87 3.46
CA GLN A 82 4.90 11.94 4.20
C GLN A 82 5.58 10.58 4.28
N HIS A 83 4.83 9.51 4.57
CA HIS A 83 5.36 8.15 4.60
C HIS A 83 5.91 7.72 3.23
N LEU A 84 5.13 7.89 2.16
CA LEU A 84 5.55 7.52 0.80
C LEU A 84 6.84 8.25 0.38
N ASP A 85 6.96 9.55 0.70
CA ASP A 85 8.16 10.34 0.41
C ASP A 85 9.36 9.88 1.26
N ASP A 86 9.12 9.59 2.54
CA ASP A 86 10.14 9.13 3.48
C ASP A 86 10.72 7.78 3.08
N GLU A 87 9.87 6.83 2.70
CA GLU A 87 10.27 5.48 2.33
C GLU A 87 11.09 5.50 1.03
N VAL A 88 10.61 6.18 -0.02
CA VAL A 88 11.35 6.32 -1.29
C VAL A 88 12.72 6.96 -1.06
N SER A 89 12.78 7.96 -0.17
CA SER A 89 14.04 8.59 0.23
C SER A 89 14.96 7.64 1.00
N HIS A 90 14.44 6.58 1.61
CA HIS A 90 15.19 5.58 2.36
C HIS A 90 15.71 4.44 1.48
N ILE A 91 15.00 4.09 0.41
CA ILE A 91 15.39 3.01 -0.52
C ILE A 91 16.03 3.52 -1.82
N THR A 92 16.66 4.70 -1.79
CA THR A 92 17.37 5.23 -2.96
C THR A 92 18.47 4.27 -3.43
N SER A 93 18.81 4.31 -4.72
CA SER A 93 19.75 3.36 -5.32
C SER A 93 21.12 3.32 -4.63
N ASP A 94 21.59 4.47 -4.11
CA ASP A 94 22.84 4.57 -3.36
C ASP A 94 22.76 3.88 -1.99
N LYS A 95 21.63 3.99 -1.28
CA LYS A 95 21.39 3.32 0.00
C LYS A 95 21.22 1.81 -0.15
N MET A 96 20.63 1.37 -1.26
CA MET A 96 20.41 -0.04 -1.55
C MET A 96 21.69 -0.79 -1.96
N THR A 97 22.82 -0.11 -2.16
CA THR A 97 24.12 -0.75 -2.49
C THR A 97 24.67 -1.69 -1.41
N VAL A 98 24.10 -1.66 -0.20
CA VAL A 98 24.44 -2.59 0.90
C VAL A 98 23.90 -4.00 0.67
N PHE A 99 22.99 -4.18 -0.28
CA PHE A 99 22.44 -5.47 -0.68
C PHE A 99 23.10 -5.99 -1.96
N SER A 100 23.32 -7.30 -2.03
CA SER A 100 23.75 -7.97 -3.24
C SER A 100 22.60 -8.08 -4.23
N LYS A 101 22.91 -8.32 -5.50
CA LYS A 101 21.91 -8.57 -6.53
C LYS A 101 21.01 -9.77 -6.16
N GLU A 102 21.61 -10.82 -5.62
CA GLU A 102 20.92 -12.04 -5.21
C GLU A 102 19.93 -11.77 -4.08
N GLU A 103 20.28 -10.95 -3.08
CA GLU A 103 19.38 -10.55 -1.99
C GLU A 103 18.18 -9.75 -2.51
N VAL A 104 18.40 -8.83 -3.45
CA VAL A 104 17.31 -8.04 -4.06
C VAL A 104 16.39 -8.91 -4.92
N LEU A 105 16.96 -9.86 -5.68
CA LEU A 105 16.16 -10.81 -6.47
C LEU A 105 15.34 -11.77 -5.58
N ASP A 106 15.90 -12.19 -4.44
CA ASP A 106 15.19 -13.03 -3.48
C ASP A 106 14.05 -12.27 -2.80
N LEU A 107 14.26 -10.99 -2.45
CA LEU A 107 13.21 -10.10 -1.98
C LEU A 107 12.05 -9.98 -2.99
N ASP A 108 12.37 -9.76 -4.27
CA ASP A 108 11.37 -9.67 -5.34
C ASP A 108 10.57 -10.96 -5.49
N ALA A 109 11.24 -12.12 -5.48
CA ALA A 109 10.58 -13.42 -5.54
C ALA A 109 9.65 -13.68 -4.34
N HIS A 110 10.06 -13.28 -3.14
CA HIS A 110 9.22 -13.39 -1.94
C HIS A 110 8.00 -12.46 -2.00
N LEU A 111 8.18 -11.24 -2.49
CA LEU A 111 7.10 -10.28 -2.66
C LEU A 111 6.08 -10.76 -3.70
N GLU A 112 6.54 -11.32 -4.82
CA GLU A 112 5.70 -11.93 -5.86
C GLU A 112 4.88 -13.10 -5.29
N ALA A 113 5.52 -13.99 -4.52
CA ALA A 113 4.87 -15.13 -3.88
C ALA A 113 3.80 -14.67 -2.86
N TYR A 114 4.09 -13.64 -2.08
CA TYR A 114 3.14 -13.04 -1.14
C TYR A 114 1.94 -12.45 -1.88
N ALA A 115 2.18 -11.64 -2.91
CA ALA A 115 1.13 -11.01 -3.71
C ALA A 115 0.18 -12.04 -4.34
N LYS A 116 0.71 -13.17 -4.84
CA LYS A 116 -0.07 -14.27 -5.42
C LYS A 116 -0.96 -15.00 -4.41
N THR A 117 -0.61 -14.98 -3.12
CA THR A 117 -1.31 -15.74 -2.07
C THR A 117 -2.21 -14.87 -1.19
N HIS A 118 -1.95 -13.57 -1.09
CA HIS A 118 -2.67 -12.64 -0.21
C HIS A 118 -3.45 -11.56 -0.97
N GLY A 119 -3.11 -11.29 -2.23
CA GLY A 119 -3.81 -10.31 -3.05
C GLY A 119 -5.16 -10.83 -3.60
N ASP A 120 -6.14 -9.95 -3.73
CA ASP A 120 -7.38 -10.23 -4.49
C ASP A 120 -7.18 -9.84 -5.96
N PRO A 121 -6.98 -10.83 -6.88
CA PRO A 121 -6.74 -10.53 -8.28
C PRO A 121 -7.97 -9.96 -9.00
N PHE A 122 -9.17 -10.10 -8.44
CA PHE A 122 -10.40 -9.57 -9.03
C PHE A 122 -10.69 -8.13 -8.58
N LEU A 123 -10.02 -7.66 -7.54
CA LEU A 123 -10.10 -6.29 -7.05
C LEU A 123 -8.88 -5.46 -7.45
N LEU A 124 -7.68 -5.93 -7.12
CA LEU A 124 -6.45 -5.17 -7.25
C LEU A 124 -5.97 -5.09 -8.70
N VAL A 125 -5.96 -6.20 -9.45
CA VAL A 125 -5.44 -6.18 -10.84
C VAL A 125 -6.24 -5.24 -11.75
N PRO A 126 -7.59 -5.25 -11.77
CA PRO A 126 -8.35 -4.27 -12.55
C PRO A 126 -8.10 -2.83 -12.11
N PHE A 127 -7.97 -2.61 -10.80
CA PHE A 127 -7.68 -1.29 -10.24
C PHE A 127 -6.31 -0.79 -10.70
N MET A 128 -5.24 -1.56 -10.49
CA MET A 128 -3.87 -1.19 -10.86
C MET A 128 -3.73 -1.00 -12.37
N ARG A 129 -4.24 -1.93 -13.19
CA ARG A 129 -4.18 -1.81 -14.67
C ARG A 129 -4.94 -0.61 -15.21
N SER A 130 -6.01 -0.16 -14.55
CA SER A 130 -6.76 1.03 -14.96
C SER A 130 -6.04 2.34 -14.65
N HIS A 131 -5.13 2.34 -13.67
CA HIS A 131 -4.37 3.53 -13.23
C HIS A 131 -2.89 3.49 -13.63
N THR A 132 -2.45 2.43 -14.28
CA THR A 132 -1.10 2.31 -14.84
C THR A 132 -1.09 2.91 -16.25
N PRO A 133 -0.15 3.84 -16.56
CA PRO A 133 0.06 4.36 -17.91
C PRO A 133 0.21 3.24 -18.95
N PRO A 134 -0.29 3.38 -20.19
CA PRO A 134 -0.22 2.34 -21.21
C PRO A 134 1.16 1.71 -21.39
N GLU A 135 2.22 2.52 -21.32
CA GLU A 135 3.63 2.13 -21.46
C GLU A 135 4.19 1.30 -20.30
N LEU A 136 3.49 1.24 -19.16
CA LEU A 136 3.89 0.47 -17.97
C LEU A 136 3.00 -0.75 -17.72
N LYS A 137 2.02 -1.05 -18.58
CA LYS A 137 1.08 -2.16 -18.32
C LYS A 137 1.71 -3.55 -18.36
N ASP A 138 2.84 -3.68 -19.04
CA ASP A 138 3.59 -4.93 -19.18
C ASP A 138 4.65 -5.11 -18.08
N THR A 139 4.75 -4.18 -17.11
CA THR A 139 5.64 -4.31 -15.95
C THR A 139 4.99 -5.00 -14.75
N TRP A 140 3.67 -5.25 -14.82
CA TRP A 140 2.95 -6.03 -13.81
C TRP A 140 2.99 -7.52 -14.19
N PRO A 141 3.15 -8.43 -13.21
CA PRO A 141 3.03 -9.87 -13.44
C PRO A 141 1.64 -10.30 -13.93
#